data_AF-J2YSX8-F1
#
_entry.id   AF-J2YSX8-F1
#
_cell.length_a   1.000
_cell.length_b   1.000
_cell.length_c   1.000
_cell.angle_alpha   90.00
_cell.angle_beta   90.00
_cell.angle_gamma   90.00
#
_symmetry.space_group_name_H-M   'P 1'
#
loop_
_entity.id
_entity.type
_entity.pdbx_description
1 polymer ?
#
loop_
_entity_poly.entity_id
_entity_poly.type
_entity_poly.pdbx_seq_one_letter_code
_entity_poly.pdbx_strand_id
1 'polypeptide(L)'
;MRRRGTIRLGLTALAASALLVLPQMAQAAPSEEEIAAAQAAEEAAKMSVAEIEVKLAEVNASAATATQNAQMAGEDLNEAKLALDEATKTADKASSDADAAEAAFEEGKQQIASVAQTAYRGGGGTLDSLAPYLDSDGLRSVETKQAGINSFSSSAEAKMQNVAALEQVAKVTRDAANAARDSQQAATDEVQARTDAANKAASDAQNRASIVAAQRDSYVQELATKQNTTVDLINQREAALEAERQEAARIAAEQAAAALEA
;
A
#
# COMPACT_ATOMS: atom_id res chain seq x y z
N MET A 1 28.56 63.43 -20.37
CA MET A 1 29.61 64.02 -19.50
C MET A 1 30.64 62.90 -19.24
N ARG A 2 31.97 63.04 -19.39
CA ARG A 2 32.96 63.76 -18.55
C ARG A 2 32.79 63.42 -17.05
N ARG A 3 33.75 62.86 -16.28
CA ARG A 3 35.17 62.39 -16.42
C ARG A 3 35.35 61.17 -15.46
N ARG A 4 36.41 60.33 -15.43
CA ARG A 4 37.69 60.18 -16.18
C ARG A 4 37.81 58.68 -16.61
N GLY A 5 38.90 57.88 -16.68
CA GLY A 5 40.35 57.97 -16.43
C GLY A 5 40.85 57.15 -15.22
N THR A 6 41.97 56.39 -15.24
CA THR A 6 43.01 56.24 -16.29
C THR A 6 43.72 54.88 -16.29
N ILE A 7 43.99 54.34 -17.49
CA ILE A 7 44.92 53.22 -17.75
C ILE A 7 46.38 53.68 -17.62
N ARG A 8 47.30 52.77 -17.24
CA ARG A 8 48.74 52.91 -17.53
C ARG A 8 49.30 51.61 -18.10
N LEU A 9 49.68 51.67 -19.38
CA LEU A 9 50.58 50.71 -20.02
C LEU A 9 52.02 51.24 -19.90
N GLY A 10 53.02 50.37 -19.76
CA GLY A 10 54.43 50.76 -19.69
C GLY A 10 55.33 49.64 -20.17
N LEU A 11 56.18 49.93 -21.16
CA LEU A 11 57.11 48.99 -21.80
C LEU A 11 58.55 49.55 -21.75
N THR A 12 59.49 48.86 -22.41
CA THR A 12 60.88 49.26 -22.70
C THR A 12 61.86 49.41 -21.53
N ALA A 13 62.41 48.27 -21.11
CA ALA A 13 63.82 47.90 -21.22
C ALA A 13 64.95 48.96 -21.03
N LEU A 14 65.91 48.61 -20.15
CA LEU A 14 67.34 48.50 -20.52
C LEU A 14 68.09 47.63 -19.49
N ALA A 15 69.19 47.00 -19.91
CA ALA A 15 69.98 46.10 -19.06
C ALA A 15 71.08 46.84 -18.30
N ALA A 16 71.32 46.44 -17.05
CA ALA A 16 72.47 46.87 -16.26
C ALA A 16 73.15 45.64 -15.65
N SER A 17 74.28 45.23 -16.22
CA SER A 17 75.03 44.05 -15.79
C SER A 17 75.78 44.31 -14.49
N ALA A 18 75.25 43.82 -13.37
CA ALA A 18 75.94 43.80 -12.08
C ALA A 18 76.09 42.34 -11.61
N LEU A 19 77.32 41.82 -11.60
CA LEU A 19 77.61 40.51 -11.01
C LEU A 19 77.52 40.63 -9.48
N LEU A 20 76.38 40.25 -8.92
CA LEU A 20 76.28 39.85 -7.51
C LEU A 20 76.28 38.33 -7.45
N VAL A 21 77.40 37.77 -6.98
CA VAL A 21 77.54 36.35 -6.70
C VAL A 21 76.74 36.02 -5.45
N LEU A 22 75.44 35.83 -5.61
CA LEU A 22 74.67 35.03 -4.67
C LEU A 22 75.17 33.59 -4.79
N PRO A 23 75.44 32.87 -3.67
CA PRO A 23 75.73 31.45 -3.75
C PRO A 23 74.54 30.76 -4.40
N GLN A 24 74.80 29.89 -5.38
CA GLN A 24 73.75 29.05 -5.92
C GLN A 24 73.31 28.10 -4.82
N MET A 25 72.17 28.44 -4.20
CA MET A 25 71.36 27.49 -3.44
C MET A 25 70.86 26.45 -4.44
N ALA A 26 71.72 25.48 -4.75
CA ALA A 26 71.30 24.26 -5.41
C ALA A 26 70.20 23.67 -4.54
N GLN A 27 68.97 23.67 -5.06
CA GLN A 27 67.94 22.81 -4.50
C GLN A 27 68.50 21.40 -4.65
N ALA A 28 68.77 20.75 -3.51
CA ALA A 28 69.15 19.35 -3.52
C ALA A 28 68.05 18.58 -4.27
N ALA A 29 68.46 17.66 -5.14
CA ALA A 29 67.49 16.73 -5.73
C ALA A 29 66.81 15.98 -4.56
N PRO A 30 65.48 15.82 -4.57
CA PRO A 30 64.76 15.15 -3.49
C PRO A 30 65.40 13.79 -3.20
N SER A 31 65.63 13.50 -1.91
CA SER A 31 66.17 12.22 -1.48
C SER A 31 65.16 11.08 -1.74
N GLU A 32 65.65 9.86 -1.88
CA GLU A 32 64.79 8.68 -2.06
C GLU A 32 63.82 8.51 -0.87
N GLU A 33 64.21 8.96 0.33
CA GLU A 33 63.42 8.93 1.55
C GLU A 33 62.28 9.97 1.53
N GLU A 34 62.52 11.18 1.01
CA GLU A 34 61.48 12.19 0.74
C GLU A 34 60.51 11.73 -0.37
N ILE A 35 61.01 11.07 -1.41
CA ILE A 35 60.18 10.52 -2.50
C ILE A 35 59.30 9.38 -1.97
N ALA A 36 59.85 8.46 -1.18
CA ALA A 36 59.09 7.38 -0.56
C ALA A 36 58.02 7.90 0.43
N ALA A 37 58.35 8.93 1.22
CA ALA A 37 57.40 9.61 2.10
C ALA A 37 56.26 10.29 1.31
N ALA A 38 56.58 10.94 0.18
CA ALA A 38 55.57 11.55 -0.69
C ALA A 38 54.65 10.50 -1.34
N GLN A 39 55.19 9.38 -1.82
CA GLN A 39 54.40 8.27 -2.37
C GLN A 39 53.50 7.62 -1.31
N ALA A 40 53.99 7.41 -0.09
CA ALA A 40 53.19 6.90 1.02
C ALA A 40 52.03 7.86 1.40
N ALA A 41 52.29 9.18 1.36
CA ALA A 41 51.26 10.19 1.57
C ALA A 41 50.23 10.24 0.42
N GLU A 42 50.65 10.01 -0.82
CA GLU A 42 49.78 9.93 -1.99
C GLU A 42 48.83 8.73 -1.91
N GLU A 43 49.32 7.54 -1.57
CA GLU A 43 48.49 6.34 -1.38
C GLU A 43 47.53 6.48 -0.18
N ALA A 44 47.98 7.07 0.94
CA ALA A 44 47.10 7.39 2.07
C ALA A 44 45.98 8.38 1.67
N ALA A 45 46.28 9.36 0.80
CA ALA A 45 45.27 10.28 0.27
C ALA A 45 44.28 9.56 -0.68
N LYS A 46 44.75 8.65 -1.55
CA LYS A 46 43.90 7.82 -2.42
C LYS A 46 42.96 6.93 -1.62
N MET A 47 43.46 6.25 -0.58
CA MET A 47 42.63 5.46 0.35
C MET A 47 41.55 6.33 1.00
N SER A 48 41.93 7.50 1.52
CA SER A 48 40.98 8.43 2.15
C SER A 48 39.93 8.98 1.17
N VAL A 49 40.28 9.14 -0.11
CA VAL A 49 39.33 9.49 -1.18
C VAL A 49 38.35 8.35 -1.44
N ALA A 50 38.83 7.12 -1.60
CA ALA A 50 37.98 5.95 -1.85
C ALA A 50 36.99 5.70 -0.69
N GLU A 51 37.44 5.86 0.56
CA GLU A 51 36.56 5.81 1.73
C GLU A 51 35.40 6.82 1.69
N ILE A 52 35.62 8.01 1.14
CA ILE A 52 34.60 9.06 1.06
C ILE A 52 33.62 8.78 -0.08
N GLU A 53 34.12 8.30 -1.23
CA GLU A 53 33.26 7.85 -2.34
C GLU A 53 32.35 6.67 -1.91
N VAL A 54 32.86 5.74 -1.08
CA VAL A 54 32.05 4.68 -0.46
C VAL A 54 31.01 5.24 0.51
N LYS A 55 31.39 6.08 1.48
CA LYS A 55 30.46 6.68 2.46
C LYS A 55 29.36 7.49 1.77
N LEU A 56 29.69 8.19 0.67
CA LEU A 56 28.75 8.94 -0.15
C LEU A 56 27.74 8.01 -0.86
N ALA A 57 28.20 6.88 -1.42
CA ALA A 57 27.33 5.88 -2.01
C ALA A 57 26.39 5.22 -0.98
N GLU A 58 26.91 4.85 0.21
CA GLU A 58 26.11 4.30 1.33
C GLU A 58 25.03 5.29 1.80
N VAL A 59 25.40 6.56 1.96
CA VAL A 59 24.51 7.64 2.41
C VAL A 59 23.41 7.91 1.37
N ASN A 60 23.74 8.01 0.08
CA ASN A 60 22.77 8.15 -1.00
C ASN A 60 21.82 6.93 -1.07
N ALA A 61 22.35 5.70 -1.02
CA ALA A 61 21.55 4.48 -1.00
C ALA A 61 20.57 4.45 0.19
N SER A 62 20.97 4.96 1.36
CA SER A 62 20.07 5.00 2.53
C SER A 62 18.86 5.93 2.35
N ALA A 63 18.96 7.01 1.56
CA ALA A 63 17.80 7.83 1.16
C ALA A 63 16.93 7.12 0.11
N ALA A 64 17.54 6.42 -0.85
CA ALA A 64 16.79 5.63 -1.84
C ALA A 64 15.96 4.54 -1.16
N THR A 65 16.55 3.75 -0.24
CA THR A 65 15.84 2.74 0.54
C THR A 65 14.71 3.33 1.39
N ALA A 66 14.94 4.47 2.05
CA ALA A 66 13.87 5.11 2.83
C ALA A 66 12.72 5.62 1.96
N THR A 67 13.03 6.11 0.75
CA THR A 67 12.01 6.53 -0.24
C THR A 67 11.22 5.33 -0.78
N GLN A 68 11.91 4.22 -1.09
CA GLN A 68 11.27 2.97 -1.51
C GLN A 68 10.35 2.41 -0.42
N ASN A 69 10.77 2.44 0.85
CA ASN A 69 9.92 2.02 1.98
C ASN A 69 8.66 2.90 2.13
N ALA A 70 8.75 4.20 1.84
CA ALA A 70 7.59 5.09 1.82
C ALA A 70 6.65 4.84 0.62
N GLN A 71 7.19 4.42 -0.53
CA GLN A 71 6.41 4.01 -1.69
C GLN A 71 5.65 2.71 -1.42
N MET A 72 6.35 1.65 -0.95
CA MET A 72 5.73 0.36 -0.61
C MET A 72 4.65 0.51 0.47
N ALA A 73 4.90 1.29 1.54
CA ALA A 73 3.87 1.54 2.55
C ALA A 73 2.65 2.33 2.01
N GLY A 74 2.84 3.13 0.95
CA GLY A 74 1.75 3.78 0.21
C GLY A 74 0.97 2.80 -0.68
N GLU A 75 1.63 1.79 -1.23
CA GLU A 75 1.02 0.70 -2.01
C GLU A 75 0.21 -0.24 -1.10
N ASP A 76 0.79 -0.71 0.02
CA ASP A 76 0.10 -1.45 1.08
C ASP A 76 -1.21 -0.76 1.51
N LEU A 77 -1.16 0.56 1.71
CA LEU A 77 -2.31 1.37 2.11
C LEU A 77 -3.37 1.46 1.01
N ASN A 78 -2.99 1.38 -0.27
CA ASN A 78 -3.96 1.35 -1.36
C ASN A 78 -4.57 -0.05 -1.53
N GLU A 79 -3.81 -1.12 -1.32
CA GLU A 79 -4.32 -2.50 -1.25
C GLU A 79 -5.34 -2.65 -0.11
N ALA A 80 -5.01 -2.19 1.10
CA ALA A 80 -5.92 -2.23 2.25
C ALA A 80 -7.24 -1.48 1.98
N LYS A 81 -7.20 -0.34 1.28
CA LYS A 81 -8.41 0.42 0.89
C LYS A 81 -9.28 -0.34 -0.12
N LEU A 82 -8.67 -1.07 -1.06
CA LEU A 82 -9.40 -1.92 -2.00
C LEU A 82 -10.06 -3.10 -1.28
N ALA A 83 -9.34 -3.73 -0.34
CA ALA A 83 -9.90 -4.78 0.51
C ALA A 83 -11.07 -4.28 1.37
N LEU A 84 -11.01 -3.05 1.90
CA LEU A 84 -12.10 -2.42 2.64
C LEU A 84 -13.33 -2.12 1.76
N ASP A 85 -13.13 -1.69 0.51
CA ASP A 85 -14.21 -1.47 -0.46
C ASP A 85 -14.91 -2.79 -0.85
N GLU A 86 -14.15 -3.87 -1.06
CA GLU A 86 -14.70 -5.22 -1.30
C GLU A 86 -15.42 -5.80 -0.06
N ALA A 87 -14.82 -5.66 1.13
CA ALA A 87 -15.44 -6.08 2.38
C ALA A 87 -16.74 -5.30 2.68
N THR A 88 -16.77 -4.00 2.37
CA THR A 88 -17.97 -3.16 2.50
C THR A 88 -19.09 -3.64 1.57
N LYS A 89 -18.79 -3.84 0.27
CA LYS A 89 -19.76 -4.39 -0.69
C LYS A 89 -20.29 -5.76 -0.27
N THR A 90 -19.44 -6.58 0.33
CA THR A 90 -19.80 -7.91 0.87
C THR A 90 -20.72 -7.79 2.08
N ALA A 91 -20.43 -6.88 3.01
CA ALA A 91 -21.26 -6.60 4.18
C ALA A 91 -22.64 -6.02 3.81
N ASP A 92 -22.68 -5.06 2.89
CA ASP A 92 -23.92 -4.47 2.37
C ASP A 92 -24.80 -5.54 1.69
N LYS A 93 -24.21 -6.38 0.84
CA LYS A 93 -24.92 -7.48 0.20
C LYS A 93 -25.43 -8.49 1.22
N ALA A 94 -24.59 -8.94 2.14
CA ALA A 94 -24.98 -9.94 3.14
C ALA A 94 -26.09 -9.40 4.07
N SER A 95 -26.06 -8.10 4.42
CA SER A 95 -27.16 -7.44 5.13
C SER A 95 -28.46 -7.49 4.31
N SER A 96 -28.42 -7.09 3.04
CA SER A 96 -29.60 -7.11 2.16
C SER A 96 -30.17 -8.52 1.95
N ASP A 97 -29.31 -9.54 1.84
CA ASP A 97 -29.74 -10.94 1.74
C ASP A 97 -30.38 -11.43 3.05
N ALA A 98 -29.90 -10.95 4.20
CA ALA A 98 -30.48 -11.25 5.52
C ALA A 98 -31.83 -10.57 5.74
N ASP A 99 -31.95 -9.27 5.42
CA ASP A 99 -33.19 -8.51 5.53
C ASP A 99 -34.30 -9.12 4.64
N ALA A 100 -33.94 -9.60 3.44
CA ALA A 100 -34.85 -10.30 2.54
C ALA A 100 -35.29 -11.68 3.08
N ALA A 101 -34.39 -12.43 3.72
CA ALA A 101 -34.71 -13.73 4.29
C ALA A 101 -35.60 -13.63 5.54
N GLU A 102 -35.34 -12.65 6.42
CA GLU A 102 -36.18 -12.37 7.60
C GLU A 102 -37.59 -11.93 7.16
N ALA A 103 -37.70 -11.07 6.13
CA ALA A 103 -38.99 -10.67 5.56
C ALA A 103 -39.79 -11.86 5.00
N ALA A 104 -39.13 -12.80 4.31
CA ALA A 104 -39.76 -14.02 3.81
C ALA A 104 -40.23 -14.94 4.95
N PHE A 105 -39.43 -15.08 6.01
CA PHE A 105 -39.81 -15.84 7.21
C PHE A 105 -41.04 -15.25 7.90
N GLU A 106 -41.10 -13.93 8.09
CA GLU A 106 -42.28 -13.26 8.66
C GLU A 106 -43.53 -13.35 7.77
N GLU A 107 -43.39 -13.30 6.44
CA GLU A 107 -44.52 -13.56 5.54
C GLU A 107 -45.02 -15.02 5.70
N GLY A 108 -44.11 -15.99 5.72
CA GLY A 108 -44.44 -17.39 5.93
C GLY A 108 -45.18 -17.65 7.25
N LYS A 109 -44.75 -17.01 8.35
CA LYS A 109 -45.46 -17.05 9.64
C LYS A 109 -46.89 -16.50 9.53
N GLN A 110 -47.09 -15.38 8.83
CA GLN A 110 -48.42 -14.82 8.57
C GLN A 110 -49.29 -15.78 7.74
N GLN A 111 -48.71 -16.47 6.74
CA GLN A 111 -49.42 -17.49 5.99
C GLN A 111 -49.90 -18.64 6.90
N ILE A 112 -49.08 -19.15 7.84
CA ILE A 112 -49.51 -20.17 8.82
C ILE A 112 -50.63 -19.62 9.72
N ALA A 113 -50.52 -18.39 10.22
CA ALA A 113 -51.55 -17.77 11.05
C ALA A 113 -52.91 -17.67 10.33
N SER A 114 -52.92 -17.39 9.02
CA SER A 114 -54.15 -17.38 8.22
C SER A 114 -54.77 -18.77 8.05
N VAL A 115 -53.94 -19.82 7.90
CA VAL A 115 -54.40 -21.23 7.85
C VAL A 115 -55.01 -21.65 9.18
N ALA A 116 -54.37 -21.32 10.31
CA ALA A 116 -54.90 -21.59 11.65
C ALA A 116 -56.22 -20.85 11.92
N GLN A 117 -56.32 -19.56 11.54
CA GLN A 117 -57.57 -18.79 11.66
C GLN A 117 -58.69 -19.38 10.79
N THR A 118 -58.35 -19.89 9.59
CA THR A 118 -59.32 -20.52 8.68
C THR A 118 -59.80 -21.86 9.24
N ALA A 119 -58.92 -22.70 9.76
CA ALA A 119 -59.27 -23.94 10.47
C ALA A 119 -60.19 -23.66 11.67
N TYR A 120 -59.88 -22.66 12.49
CA TYR A 120 -60.69 -22.30 13.66
C TYR A 120 -62.09 -21.82 13.28
N ARG A 121 -62.23 -21.02 12.21
CA ARG A 121 -63.53 -20.57 11.69
C ARG A 121 -64.33 -21.70 11.03
N GLY A 122 -63.68 -22.57 10.25
CA GLY A 122 -64.34 -23.69 9.56
C GLY A 122 -64.67 -24.87 10.48
N GLY A 123 -63.95 -25.04 11.58
CA GLY A 123 -64.19 -26.07 12.61
C GLY A 123 -65.27 -25.72 13.64
N GLY A 124 -65.85 -24.50 13.58
CA GLY A 124 -66.92 -24.05 14.47
C GLY A 124 -68.26 -24.72 14.20
N GLY A 125 -68.39 -25.99 14.58
CA GLY A 125 -69.52 -26.85 14.23
C GLY A 125 -70.88 -26.35 14.72
N THR A 126 -71.70 -25.84 13.80
CA THR A 126 -73.15 -25.71 13.95
C THR A 126 -73.86 -27.00 13.52
N LEU A 127 -75.15 -27.13 13.83
CA LEU A 127 -75.96 -28.33 13.54
C LEU A 127 -76.07 -28.66 12.03
N ASP A 128 -75.85 -27.69 11.14
CA ASP A 128 -75.73 -27.92 9.67
C ASP A 128 -74.68 -28.98 9.33
N SER A 129 -73.62 -29.11 10.14
CA SER A 129 -72.56 -30.09 9.92
C SER A 129 -73.02 -31.56 10.02
N LEU A 130 -74.23 -31.81 10.55
CA LEU A 130 -74.87 -33.12 10.62
C LEU A 130 -75.88 -33.38 9.48
N ALA A 131 -76.40 -32.35 8.83
CA ALA A 131 -77.41 -32.50 7.78
C ALA A 131 -76.96 -33.43 6.61
N PRO A 132 -75.71 -33.38 6.11
CA PRO A 132 -75.26 -34.29 5.06
C PRO A 132 -75.19 -35.78 5.45
N TYR A 133 -75.28 -36.11 6.75
CA TYR A 133 -75.32 -37.50 7.23
C TYR A 133 -76.75 -38.06 7.32
N LEU A 134 -77.76 -37.21 7.08
CA LEU A 134 -79.18 -37.59 7.04
C LEU A 134 -79.72 -37.73 5.60
N ASP A 135 -78.90 -37.36 4.61
CA ASP A 135 -79.27 -37.31 3.19
C ASP A 135 -78.67 -38.50 2.41
N SER A 136 -79.27 -38.90 1.29
CA SER A 136 -78.93 -40.17 0.62
C SER A 136 -77.52 -40.22 0.01
N ASP A 137 -76.91 -39.07 -0.25
CA ASP A 137 -75.52 -38.96 -0.74
C ASP A 137 -74.47 -38.94 0.39
N GLY A 138 -74.86 -39.14 1.65
CA GLY A 138 -73.99 -38.93 2.83
C GLY A 138 -72.66 -39.70 2.82
N LEU A 139 -72.59 -40.89 2.22
CA LEU A 139 -71.34 -41.65 2.10
C LEU A 139 -70.34 -40.96 1.15
N ARG A 140 -70.82 -40.45 0.01
CA ARG A 140 -70.04 -39.68 -0.97
C ARG A 140 -69.62 -38.32 -0.41
N SER A 141 -70.47 -37.73 0.44
CA SER A 141 -70.15 -36.54 1.22
C SER A 141 -68.98 -36.77 2.19
N VAL A 142 -68.98 -37.91 2.90
CA VAL A 142 -67.89 -38.30 3.82
C VAL A 142 -66.56 -38.51 3.08
N GLU A 143 -66.55 -39.21 1.94
CA GLU A 143 -65.33 -39.38 1.13
C GLU A 143 -64.76 -38.03 0.65
N THR A 144 -65.63 -37.15 0.15
CA THR A 144 -65.25 -35.79 -0.29
C THR A 144 -64.69 -34.96 0.86
N LYS A 145 -65.31 -35.04 2.04
CA LYS A 145 -64.88 -34.37 3.28
C LYS A 145 -63.53 -34.88 3.77
N GLN A 146 -63.29 -36.19 3.72
CA GLN A 146 -61.99 -36.79 4.09
C GLN A 146 -60.88 -36.38 3.12
N ALA A 147 -61.16 -36.38 1.81
CA ALA A 147 -60.20 -35.89 0.80
C ALA A 147 -59.85 -34.41 1.03
N GLY A 148 -60.84 -33.58 1.36
CA GLY A 148 -60.64 -32.17 1.73
C GLY A 148 -59.78 -32.00 2.99
N ILE A 149 -60.06 -32.76 4.05
CA ILE A 149 -59.27 -32.75 5.31
C ILE A 149 -57.82 -33.18 5.05
N ASN A 150 -57.60 -34.25 4.28
CA ASN A 150 -56.27 -34.73 3.94
C ASN A 150 -55.48 -33.66 3.16
N SER A 151 -56.10 -33.08 2.12
CA SER A 151 -55.50 -32.02 1.30
C SER A 151 -55.14 -30.78 2.13
N PHE A 152 -56.04 -30.35 3.03
CA PHE A 152 -55.79 -29.25 3.96
C PHE A 152 -54.63 -29.56 4.91
N SER A 153 -54.60 -30.77 5.50
CA SER A 153 -53.54 -31.19 6.42
C SER A 153 -52.17 -31.21 5.74
N SER A 154 -52.06 -31.79 4.55
CA SER A 154 -50.81 -31.79 3.78
C SER A 154 -50.38 -30.37 3.36
N SER A 155 -51.32 -29.47 3.05
CA SER A 155 -51.01 -28.08 2.72
C SER A 155 -50.55 -27.28 3.95
N ALA A 156 -51.15 -27.51 5.11
CA ALA A 156 -50.75 -26.90 6.38
C ALA A 156 -49.34 -27.40 6.81
N GLU A 157 -49.09 -28.70 6.72
CA GLU A 157 -47.79 -29.29 7.06
C GLU A 157 -46.69 -28.82 6.09
N ALA A 158 -46.96 -28.76 4.78
CA ALA A 158 -46.02 -28.19 3.80
C ALA A 158 -45.69 -26.72 4.09
N LYS A 159 -46.66 -25.91 4.55
CA LYS A 159 -46.42 -24.53 5.01
C LYS A 159 -45.58 -24.47 6.29
N MET A 160 -45.81 -25.37 7.26
CA MET A 160 -44.99 -25.47 8.47
C MET A 160 -43.54 -25.85 8.15
N GLN A 161 -43.32 -26.83 7.27
CA GLN A 161 -41.98 -27.21 6.79
C GLN A 161 -41.30 -26.07 6.02
N ASN A 162 -42.05 -25.33 5.20
CA ASN A 162 -41.53 -24.16 4.48
C ASN A 162 -41.07 -23.04 5.44
N VAL A 163 -41.85 -22.73 6.48
CA VAL A 163 -41.47 -21.71 7.48
C VAL A 163 -40.26 -22.14 8.31
N ALA A 164 -40.15 -23.42 8.69
CA ALA A 164 -38.95 -23.93 9.36
C ALA A 164 -37.69 -23.86 8.48
N ALA A 165 -37.84 -24.04 7.16
CA ALA A 165 -36.75 -23.82 6.21
C ALA A 165 -36.39 -22.34 6.09
N LEU A 166 -37.37 -21.44 6.04
CA LEU A 166 -37.15 -19.99 6.01
C LEU A 166 -36.47 -19.47 7.29
N GLU A 167 -36.83 -19.98 8.47
CA GLU A 167 -36.16 -19.68 9.75
C GLU A 167 -34.66 -20.01 9.68
N GLN A 168 -34.34 -21.20 9.15
CA GLN A 168 -32.95 -21.66 9.02
C GLN A 168 -32.18 -20.89 7.94
N VAL A 169 -32.85 -20.40 6.88
CA VAL A 169 -32.24 -19.49 5.89
C VAL A 169 -31.97 -18.12 6.52
N ALA A 170 -32.97 -17.49 7.13
CA ALA A 170 -32.87 -16.18 7.79
C ALA A 170 -31.77 -16.16 8.86
N LYS A 171 -31.67 -17.23 9.65
CA LYS A 171 -30.56 -17.45 10.58
C LYS A 171 -29.20 -17.44 9.86
N VAL A 172 -29.03 -18.25 8.81
CA VAL A 172 -27.74 -18.38 8.09
C VAL A 172 -27.34 -17.08 7.40
N THR A 173 -28.28 -16.38 6.76
CA THR A 173 -28.00 -15.08 6.12
C THR A 173 -27.63 -14.01 7.14
N ARG A 174 -28.31 -13.96 8.29
CA ARG A 174 -27.97 -13.04 9.39
C ARG A 174 -26.61 -13.37 10.01
N ASP A 175 -26.32 -14.64 10.25
CA ASP A 175 -25.04 -15.07 10.82
C ASP A 175 -23.89 -14.78 9.83
N ALA A 176 -24.13 -14.89 8.51
CA ALA A 176 -23.20 -14.45 7.46
C ALA A 176 -23.06 -12.91 7.37
N ALA A 177 -24.14 -12.14 7.53
CA ALA A 177 -24.12 -10.68 7.55
C ALA A 177 -23.29 -10.14 8.73
N ASN A 178 -23.33 -10.79 9.88
CA ASN A 178 -22.48 -10.46 11.01
C ASN A 178 -21.00 -10.74 10.69
N ALA A 179 -20.67 -11.93 10.18
CA ALA A 179 -19.30 -12.26 9.78
C ALA A 179 -18.74 -11.32 8.70
N ALA A 180 -19.57 -10.85 7.78
CA ALA A 180 -19.18 -9.86 6.76
C ALA A 180 -18.92 -8.47 7.38
N ARG A 181 -19.71 -8.03 8.37
CA ARG A 181 -19.45 -6.80 9.13
C ARG A 181 -18.19 -6.88 9.99
N ASP A 182 -17.95 -8.02 10.65
CA ASP A 182 -16.70 -8.26 11.39
C ASP A 182 -15.48 -8.16 10.45
N SER A 183 -15.61 -8.70 9.23
CA SER A 183 -14.58 -8.61 8.17
C SER A 183 -14.38 -7.17 7.67
N GLN A 184 -15.46 -6.39 7.52
CA GLN A 184 -15.42 -4.97 7.17
C GLN A 184 -14.73 -4.14 8.26
N GLN A 185 -14.99 -4.42 9.54
CA GLN A 185 -14.31 -3.76 10.66
C GLN A 185 -12.81 -4.09 10.65
N ALA A 186 -12.43 -5.36 10.49
CA ALA A 186 -11.02 -5.76 10.39
C ALA A 186 -10.29 -5.07 9.23
N ALA A 187 -10.93 -4.94 8.06
CA ALA A 187 -10.39 -4.18 6.94
C ALA A 187 -10.30 -2.66 7.22
N THR A 188 -11.20 -2.11 8.04
CA THR A 188 -11.17 -0.70 8.47
C THR A 188 -9.98 -0.44 9.40
N ASP A 189 -9.76 -1.36 10.35
CA ASP A 189 -8.64 -1.30 11.30
C ASP A 189 -7.29 -1.45 10.59
N GLU A 190 -7.21 -2.33 9.57
CA GLU A 190 -6.03 -2.49 8.71
C GLU A 190 -5.75 -1.23 7.88
N VAL A 191 -6.77 -0.58 7.31
CA VAL A 191 -6.60 0.71 6.60
C VAL A 191 -6.05 1.79 7.54
N GLN A 192 -6.48 1.83 8.81
CA GLN A 192 -5.90 2.74 9.79
C GLN A 192 -4.43 2.39 10.08
N ALA A 193 -4.13 1.12 10.34
CA ALA A 193 -2.77 0.65 10.60
C ALA A 193 -1.79 0.95 9.45
N ARG A 194 -2.21 0.73 8.19
CA ARG A 194 -1.41 1.10 7.01
C ARG A 194 -1.34 2.60 6.79
N THR A 195 -2.35 3.39 7.21
CA THR A 195 -2.29 4.86 7.17
C THR A 195 -1.18 5.37 8.07
N ASP A 196 -1.11 4.86 9.31
CA ASP A 196 -0.06 5.24 10.26
C ASP A 196 1.32 4.74 9.83
N ALA A 197 1.41 3.53 9.25
CA ALA A 197 2.65 3.01 8.67
C ALA A 197 3.16 3.88 7.50
N ALA A 198 2.29 4.26 6.56
CA ALA A 198 2.63 5.11 5.42
C ALA A 198 3.06 6.52 5.87
N ASN A 199 2.32 7.13 6.79
CA ASN A 199 2.67 8.43 7.39
C ASN A 199 4.04 8.39 8.07
N LYS A 200 4.34 7.31 8.81
CA LYS A 200 5.64 7.11 9.44
C LYS A 200 6.74 6.92 8.40
N ALA A 201 6.54 6.07 7.39
CA ALA A 201 7.55 5.80 6.36
C ALA A 201 7.88 7.06 5.54
N ALA A 202 6.86 7.86 5.16
CA ALA A 202 7.06 9.15 4.51
C ALA A 202 7.83 10.15 5.38
N SER A 203 7.56 10.19 6.69
CA SER A 203 8.28 11.02 7.65
C SER A 203 9.74 10.57 7.80
N ASP A 204 9.99 9.26 7.93
CA ASP A 204 11.32 8.68 7.99
C ASP A 204 12.13 8.94 6.70
N ALA A 205 11.48 8.92 5.53
CA ALA A 205 12.09 9.26 4.26
C ALA A 205 12.51 10.75 4.19
N GLN A 206 11.65 11.68 4.60
CA GLN A 206 11.98 13.12 4.64
C GLN A 206 13.10 13.43 5.64
N ASN A 207 13.06 12.81 6.83
CA ASN A 207 14.12 12.90 7.83
C ASN A 207 15.44 12.33 7.28
N ARG A 208 15.40 11.17 6.64
CA ARG A 208 16.57 10.54 6.03
C ARG A 208 17.17 11.41 4.92
N ALA A 209 16.36 11.91 3.99
CA ALA A 209 16.81 12.79 2.92
C ALA A 209 17.49 14.07 3.46
N SER A 210 16.97 14.64 4.55
CA SER A 210 17.55 15.82 5.21
C SER A 210 18.92 15.53 5.85
N ILE A 211 19.06 14.37 6.52
CA ILE A 211 20.35 13.91 7.08
C ILE A 211 21.35 13.61 5.95
N VAL A 212 20.89 12.93 4.90
CA VAL A 212 21.68 12.52 3.74
C VAL A 212 22.22 13.72 2.98
N ALA A 213 21.42 14.78 2.78
CA ALA A 213 21.88 16.03 2.18
C ALA A 213 23.03 16.67 2.98
N ALA A 214 22.87 16.81 4.31
CA ALA A 214 23.91 17.39 5.16
C ALA A 214 25.21 16.57 5.20
N GLN A 215 25.11 15.24 5.20
CA GLN A 215 26.27 14.35 5.12
C GLN A 215 26.95 14.43 3.74
N ARG A 216 26.16 14.40 2.67
CA ARG A 216 26.61 14.54 1.28
C ARG A 216 27.37 15.83 1.05
N ASP A 217 26.84 16.98 1.51
CA ASP A 217 27.50 18.27 1.33
C ASP A 217 28.86 18.35 2.03
N SER A 218 29.00 17.71 3.20
CA SER A 218 30.27 17.57 3.91
C SER A 218 31.27 16.69 3.14
N TYR A 219 30.83 15.51 2.68
CA TYR A 219 31.67 14.58 1.92
C TYR A 219 32.09 15.14 0.56
N VAL A 220 31.21 15.84 -0.15
CA VAL A 220 31.52 16.49 -1.43
C VAL A 220 32.55 17.61 -1.27
N GLN A 221 32.48 18.38 -0.17
CA GLN A 221 33.50 19.40 0.15
C GLN A 221 34.86 18.77 0.50
N GLU A 222 34.86 17.70 1.30
CA GLU A 222 36.10 16.99 1.66
C GLU A 222 36.74 16.31 0.42
N LEU A 223 35.93 15.68 -0.43
CA LEU A 223 36.37 15.04 -1.67
C LEU A 223 36.93 16.05 -2.68
N ALA A 224 36.24 17.19 -2.87
CA ALA A 224 36.72 18.28 -3.71
C ALA A 224 38.09 18.83 -3.21
N THR A 225 38.26 18.94 -1.89
CA THR A 225 39.53 19.36 -1.28
C THR A 225 40.65 18.34 -1.52
N LYS A 226 40.40 17.04 -1.32
CA LYS A 226 41.42 15.99 -1.49
C LYS A 226 41.78 15.71 -2.97
N GLN A 227 40.80 15.84 -3.87
CA GLN A 227 41.02 15.69 -5.32
C GLN A 227 41.48 16.99 -5.99
N ASN A 228 41.67 18.09 -5.23
CA ASN A 228 42.07 19.41 -5.72
C ASN A 228 41.19 19.91 -6.89
N THR A 229 39.88 19.79 -6.72
CA THR A 229 38.85 20.07 -7.73
C THR A 229 37.68 20.88 -7.14
N THR A 230 36.63 21.14 -7.90
CA THR A 230 35.46 21.90 -7.43
C THR A 230 34.30 20.98 -6.99
N VAL A 231 33.54 21.48 -6.02
CA VAL A 231 32.24 20.89 -5.58
C VAL A 231 31.31 20.65 -6.77
N ASP A 232 31.28 21.55 -7.75
CA ASP A 232 30.44 21.42 -8.95
C ASP A 232 30.86 20.25 -9.86
N LEU A 233 32.16 19.98 -9.99
CA LEU A 233 32.66 18.85 -10.78
C LEU A 233 32.40 17.52 -10.07
N ILE A 234 32.51 17.47 -8.74
CA ILE A 234 32.09 16.30 -7.95
C ILE A 234 30.58 16.07 -8.10
N ASN A 235 29.76 17.11 -7.96
CA ASN A 235 28.31 17.01 -8.13
C ASN A 235 27.91 16.49 -9.52
N GLN A 236 28.61 16.91 -10.59
CA GLN A 236 28.41 16.40 -11.94
C GLN A 236 28.79 14.91 -12.08
N ARG A 237 29.90 14.49 -11.48
CA ARG A 237 30.32 13.07 -11.47
C ARG A 237 29.32 12.19 -10.73
N GLU A 238 28.86 12.63 -9.55
CA GLU A 238 27.85 11.91 -8.77
C GLU A 238 26.51 11.80 -9.50
N ALA A 239 26.06 12.86 -10.17
CA ALA A 239 24.84 12.83 -10.98
C ALA A 239 24.94 11.86 -12.17
N ALA A 240 26.12 11.75 -12.80
CA ALA A 240 26.35 10.79 -13.88
C ALA A 240 26.36 9.34 -13.37
N LEU A 241 27.04 9.06 -12.26
CA LEU A 241 27.06 7.74 -11.61
C LEU A 241 25.66 7.31 -11.15
N GLU A 242 24.85 8.24 -10.67
CA GLU A 242 23.48 7.97 -10.23
C GLU A 242 22.55 7.69 -11.43
N ALA A 243 22.70 8.41 -12.54
CA ALA A 243 21.99 8.09 -13.78
C ALA A 243 22.38 6.70 -14.35
N GLU A 244 23.65 6.31 -14.26
CA GLU A 244 24.13 4.98 -14.65
C GLU A 244 23.51 3.87 -13.78
N ARG A 245 23.43 4.07 -12.45
CA ARG A 245 22.73 3.14 -11.54
C ARG A 245 21.25 3.00 -11.87
N GLN A 246 20.57 4.10 -12.17
CA GLN A 246 19.13 4.10 -12.48
C GLN A 246 18.84 3.37 -13.80
N GLU A 247 19.69 3.55 -14.82
CA GLU A 247 19.59 2.79 -16.07
C GLU A 247 19.87 1.30 -15.87
N ALA A 248 20.90 0.95 -15.08
CA ALA A 248 21.19 -0.45 -14.74
C ALA A 248 20.04 -1.12 -13.97
N ALA A 249 19.42 -0.40 -13.02
CA ALA A 249 18.25 -0.86 -12.27
C ALA A 249 17.03 -1.04 -13.18
N ARG A 250 16.80 -0.12 -14.14
CA ARG A 250 15.74 -0.24 -15.15
C ARG A 250 15.91 -1.49 -16.00
N ILE A 251 17.11 -1.72 -16.54
CA ILE A 251 17.42 -2.91 -17.36
C ILE A 251 17.24 -4.20 -16.55
N ALA A 252 17.63 -4.21 -15.26
CA ALA A 252 17.42 -5.36 -14.39
C ALA A 252 15.93 -5.64 -14.11
N ALA A 253 15.11 -4.60 -13.94
CA ALA A 253 13.66 -4.73 -13.77
C ALA A 253 12.98 -5.22 -15.05
N GLU A 254 13.37 -4.72 -16.22
CA GLU A 254 12.89 -5.18 -17.53
C GLU A 254 13.21 -6.66 -17.76
N GLN A 255 14.42 -7.11 -17.39
CA GLN A 255 14.81 -8.53 -17.44
C GLN A 255 14.03 -9.40 -16.45
N ALA A 256 13.79 -8.93 -15.23
CA ALA A 256 13.02 -9.65 -14.23
C ALA A 256 11.55 -9.82 -14.64
N ALA A 257 10.93 -8.80 -15.24
CA ALA A 257 9.57 -8.87 -15.79
C ALA A 257 9.50 -9.87 -16.96
N ALA A 258 10.41 -9.78 -17.92
CA ALA A 258 10.46 -10.69 -19.07
C ALA A 258 10.72 -12.17 -18.66
N ALA A 259 11.36 -12.41 -17.52
CA ALA A 259 11.57 -13.75 -16.96
C ALA A 259 10.35 -14.30 -16.17
N LEU A 260 9.32 -13.49 -15.93
CA LEU A 260 8.04 -13.90 -15.32
C LEU A 260 6.93 -14.13 -16.35
N GLU A 261 7.13 -13.69 -17.60
CA GLU A 261 6.18 -13.87 -18.73
C GLU A 261 6.51 -15.08 -19.64
N ALA A 262 7.49 -15.93 -19.26
CA ALA A 262 8.09 -16.99 -20.09
C ALA A 262 7.98 -18.40 -19.49
#